data_AF-A0A438JFJ1-F1
#
_entry.id   AF-A0A438JFJ1-F1
#
_cell.length_a   1.000
_cell.length_b   1.000
_cell.length_c   1.000
_cell.angle_alpha   90.00
_cell.angle_beta   90.00
_cell.angle_gamma   90.00
#
_symmetry.space_group_name_H-M   'P 1'
#
loop_
_entity.id
_entity.type
_entity.pdbx_description
1 polymer ?
#
loop_
_entity_poly.entity_id
_entity_poly.type
_entity_poly.pdbx_seq_one_letter_code
_entity_poly.pdbx_strand_id
1 'polypeptide(L)'
;MNFQMDIKSAFLNGIPNEEVYVEQLKGFEDPKFPNYAYRLKKALYGLEQAPRAWYERLTSYLLEKDIKREGVDKTLCIHRSKFEFLVTQIYVDDIGIGATSSDLALSFVEEMKSVFEMSMVGELNFFQGF
;
A
#
# COMPACT_ATOMS: atom_id res chain seq x y z
N MET A 1 18.61 6.07 -9.21
CA MET A 1 17.94 7.18 -8.50
C MET A 1 16.97 6.58 -7.50
N ASN A 2 16.77 7.25 -6.37
CA ASN A 2 15.96 6.75 -5.28
C ASN A 2 14.80 7.73 -5.03
N PHE A 3 13.61 7.23 -4.76
CA PHE A 3 12.40 8.02 -4.47
C PHE A 3 11.67 7.43 -3.27
N GLN A 4 11.00 8.28 -2.48
CA GLN A 4 10.11 7.83 -1.41
C GLN A 4 8.67 8.24 -1.72
N MET A 5 7.76 7.29 -1.52
CA MET A 5 6.32 7.51 -1.52
C MET A 5 5.76 7.26 -0.13
N ASP A 6 4.84 8.13 0.27
CA ASP A 6 4.03 7.99 1.48
C ASP A 6 2.59 7.67 1.07
N ILE A 7 2.01 6.69 1.75
CA ILE A 7 0.69 6.17 1.47
C ILE A 7 -0.28 6.83 2.43
N LYS A 8 -1.12 7.71 1.89
CA LYS A 8 -2.15 8.35 2.71
C LYS A 8 -3.18 7.29 3.11
N SER A 9 -3.37 7.15 4.42
CA SER A 9 -4.34 6.22 4.98
C SER A 9 -4.17 4.80 4.41
N ALA A 10 -2.97 4.23 4.46
CA ALA A 10 -2.62 2.97 3.80
C ALA A 10 -3.62 1.83 4.07
N PHE A 11 -4.14 1.75 5.29
CA PHE A 11 -5.15 0.75 5.66
C PHE A 11 -6.47 0.89 4.89
N LEU A 12 -6.89 2.11 4.53
CA LEU A 12 -8.09 2.33 3.70
C LEU A 12 -7.92 1.80 2.27
N ASN A 13 -6.68 1.56 1.84
CA ASN A 13 -6.43 0.87 0.59
C ASN A 13 -6.60 -0.65 0.76
N GLY A 14 -6.49 -1.22 1.96
CA GLY A 14 -6.74 -2.64 2.23
C GLY A 14 -8.23 -3.03 2.16
N ILE A 15 -8.51 -4.25 1.71
CA ILE A 15 -9.86 -4.85 1.76
C ILE A 15 -9.80 -5.98 2.79
N PRO A 16 -10.63 -5.97 3.85
CA PRO A 16 -10.67 -7.07 4.82
C PRO A 16 -11.09 -8.37 4.12
N ASN A 17 -10.32 -9.45 4.33
CA ASN A 17 -10.69 -10.78 3.82
C ASN A 17 -11.89 -11.37 4.56
N GLU A 18 -12.11 -10.94 5.79
CA GLU A 18 -13.19 -11.38 6.67
C GLU A 18 -14.30 -10.32 6.72
N GLU A 19 -15.53 -10.74 6.99
CA GLU A 19 -16.63 -9.80 7.19
C GLU A 19 -16.50 -9.12 8.55
N VAL A 20 -16.05 -7.87 8.52
CA VAL A 20 -15.94 -7.02 9.72
C VAL A 20 -17.16 -6.12 9.79
N TYR A 21 -17.82 -6.15 10.95
CA TYR A 21 -18.94 -5.27 11.26
C TYR A 21 -18.55 -4.31 12.38
N VAL A 22 -18.98 -3.07 12.25
CA VAL A 22 -18.83 -2.04 13.29
C VAL A 22 -20.20 -1.56 13.73
N GLU A 23 -20.31 -1.24 15.02
CA GLU A 23 -21.49 -0.59 15.55
C GLU A 23 -21.76 0.73 14.82
N GLN A 24 -23.02 1.12 14.75
CA GLN A 24 -23.40 2.39 14.16
C GLN A 24 -22.83 3.53 15.00
N LEU A 25 -22.11 4.43 14.36
CA LEU A 25 -21.55 5.58 15.04
C LEU A 25 -22.67 6.51 15.49
N LYS A 26 -22.52 7.08 16.68
CA LYS A 26 -23.46 8.06 17.21
C LYS A 26 -23.68 9.19 16.21
N GLY A 27 -24.95 9.42 15.84
CA GLY A 27 -25.35 10.42 14.84
C GLY A 27 -25.33 9.96 13.39
N PHE A 28 -24.89 8.72 13.11
CA PHE A 28 -25.00 8.06 11.81
C PHE A 28 -25.96 6.87 11.84
N GLU A 29 -26.61 6.61 12.97
CA GLU A 29 -27.59 5.54 13.13
C GLU A 29 -28.71 5.60 12.08
N ASP A 30 -29.02 4.45 11.47
CA ASP A 30 -30.14 4.30 10.57
C ASP A 30 -31.45 4.24 11.38
N PRO A 31 -32.35 5.23 11.23
CA PRO A 31 -33.58 5.27 12.01
C PRO A 31 -34.55 4.13 11.67
N LYS A 32 -34.40 3.48 10.51
CA LYS A 32 -35.20 2.30 10.11
C LYS A 32 -34.60 1.01 10.65
N PHE A 33 -33.30 0.96 10.85
CA PHE A 33 -32.56 -0.22 11.27
C PHE A 33 -31.64 0.07 12.48
N PRO A 34 -32.21 0.46 13.64
CA PRO A 34 -31.42 0.91 14.79
C PRO A 34 -30.52 -0.18 15.39
N ASN A 35 -30.87 -1.46 15.20
CA ASN A 35 -30.12 -2.60 15.75
C ASN A 35 -29.12 -3.22 14.76
N TYR A 36 -28.86 -2.56 13.62
CA TYR A 36 -27.95 -3.08 12.60
C TYR A 36 -26.52 -2.63 12.87
N ALA A 37 -25.57 -3.24 12.15
CA ALA A 37 -24.16 -2.87 12.15
C ALA A 37 -23.72 -2.58 10.71
N TYR A 38 -22.69 -1.74 10.55
CA TYR A 38 -22.12 -1.46 9.24
C TYR A 38 -21.05 -2.47 8.88
N ARG A 39 -21.17 -3.08 7.70
CA ARG A 39 -20.10 -3.93 7.15
C ARG A 39 -19.01 -3.06 6.52
N LEU A 40 -17.77 -3.25 6.95
CA LEU A 40 -16.63 -2.56 6.39
C LEU A 40 -16.26 -3.12 5.02
N LYS A 41 -16.16 -2.24 4.02
CA LYS A 41 -15.66 -2.57 2.67
C LYS A 41 -14.16 -2.30 2.50
N LYS A 42 -13.57 -1.56 3.42
CA LYS A 42 -12.16 -1.16 3.47
C LYS A 42 -11.66 -1.35 4.90
N ALA A 43 -10.38 -1.67 5.06
CA ALA A 43 -9.81 -1.84 6.38
C ALA A 43 -9.67 -0.47 7.06
N LEU A 44 -10.16 -0.36 8.29
CA LEU A 44 -10.05 0.84 9.09
C LEU A 44 -8.85 0.76 10.03
N TYR A 45 -8.35 1.93 10.43
CA TYR A 45 -7.37 2.03 11.49
C TYR A 45 -7.91 1.43 12.79
N GLY A 46 -7.05 0.74 13.55
CA GLY A 46 -7.41 0.06 14.79
C GLY A 46 -7.95 -1.37 14.60
N LEU A 47 -8.19 -1.81 13.35
CA LEU A 47 -8.40 -3.23 13.08
C LEU A 47 -7.05 -3.97 13.05
N GLU A 48 -6.95 -5.06 13.80
CA GLU A 48 -5.75 -5.90 13.87
C GLU A 48 -5.35 -6.46 12.48
N GLN A 49 -6.35 -6.71 11.64
CA GLN A 49 -6.19 -7.22 10.28
C GLN A 49 -5.89 -6.14 9.24
N ALA A 50 -5.97 -4.85 9.57
CA ALA A 50 -5.77 -3.77 8.59
C ALA A 50 -4.37 -3.77 7.94
N PRO A 51 -3.28 -3.93 8.70
CA PRO A 51 -1.93 -3.97 8.12
C PRO A 51 -1.76 -5.15 7.15
N ARG A 52 -2.35 -6.30 7.50
CA ARG A 52 -2.30 -7.50 6.67
C ARG A 52 -3.10 -7.32 5.38
N ALA A 53 -4.34 -6.84 5.47
CA ALA A 53 -5.20 -6.57 4.32
C ALA A 53 -4.58 -5.56 3.34
N TRP A 54 -3.90 -4.54 3.88
CA TRP A 54 -3.13 -3.59 3.10
C TRP A 54 -1.97 -4.27 2.36
N TYR A 55 -1.10 -4.94 3.12
CA TYR A 55 0.09 -5.58 2.57
C TYR A 55 -0.23 -6.66 1.51
N GLU A 56 -1.27 -7.47 1.75
CA GLU A 56 -1.73 -8.48 0.79
C GLU A 56 -2.22 -7.86 -0.52
N ARG A 57 -3.01 -6.77 -0.45
CA ARG A 57 -3.46 -6.06 -1.67
C ARG A 57 -2.28 -5.46 -2.43
N LEU A 58 -1.39 -4.74 -1.74
CA LEU A 58 -0.23 -4.12 -2.35
C LEU A 58 0.65 -5.16 -3.05
N THR A 59 0.99 -6.23 -2.35
CA THR A 59 1.88 -7.24 -2.91
C THR A 59 1.23 -8.08 -4.00
N SER A 60 -0.09 -8.31 -3.97
CA SER A 60 -0.80 -8.94 -5.07
C SER A 60 -0.72 -8.10 -6.34
N TYR A 61 -0.89 -6.77 -6.22
CA TYR A 61 -0.74 -5.85 -7.35
C TYR A 61 0.69 -5.85 -7.91
N LEU A 62 1.71 -5.82 -7.05
CA LEU A 62 3.12 -5.90 -7.49
C LEU A 62 3.42 -7.21 -8.23
N LEU A 63 2.88 -8.33 -7.74
CA LEU A 63 3.03 -9.63 -8.40
C LEU A 63 2.37 -9.67 -9.79
N GLU A 64 1.20 -9.05 -9.97
CA GLU A 64 0.54 -8.91 -11.28
C GLU A 64 1.40 -8.12 -12.28
N LYS A 65 2.29 -7.26 -11.80
CA LYS A 65 3.24 -6.46 -12.59
C LYS A 65 4.60 -7.13 -12.79
N ASP A 66 4.71 -8.42 -12.45
CA ASP A 66 5.96 -9.18 -12.50
C ASP A 66 7.07 -8.57 -11.62
N ILE A 67 6.69 -7.84 -10.56
CA ILE A 67 7.59 -7.36 -9.51
C ILE A 67 7.56 -8.40 -8.40
N LYS A 68 8.66 -9.14 -8.26
CA LYS A 68 8.69 -10.33 -7.40
C LYS A 68 9.36 -10.01 -6.08
N ARG A 69 8.87 -10.62 -5.00
CA ARG A 69 9.56 -10.59 -3.71
C ARG A 69 10.91 -11.29 -3.86
N GLU A 70 11.98 -10.69 -3.34
CA GLU A 70 13.33 -11.25 -3.46
C GLU A 70 13.81 -11.85 -2.12
N GLY A 71 14.15 -13.14 -2.14
CA GLY A 71 14.75 -13.83 -0.99
C GLY A 71 13.78 -14.07 0.19
N VAL A 72 14.34 -14.01 1.41
CA VAL A 72 13.60 -14.23 2.67
C VAL A 72 12.91 -12.95 3.14
N ASP A 73 13.36 -11.80 2.66
CA ASP A 73 12.81 -10.50 3.03
C ASP A 73 11.47 -10.27 2.32
N LYS A 74 10.40 -10.19 3.11
CA LYS A 74 9.04 -9.96 2.61
C LYS A 74 8.83 -8.49 2.19
N THR A 75 9.70 -7.59 2.61
CA THR A 75 9.56 -6.15 2.34
C THR A 75 10.20 -5.72 1.02
N LEU A 76 11.12 -6.53 0.47
CA LEU A 76 11.88 -6.22 -0.73
C LEU A 76 11.27 -6.88 -1.97
N CYS A 77 10.86 -6.07 -2.95
CA CYS A 77 10.38 -6.55 -4.25
C CYS A 77 11.21 -5.96 -5.39
N ILE A 78 11.54 -6.81 -6.35
CA ILE A 78 12.48 -6.50 -7.42
C ILE A 78 11.86 -6.87 -8.77
N HIS A 79 12.04 -5.96 -9.72
CA HIS A 79 11.75 -6.17 -11.13
C HIS A 79 13.02 -5.94 -11.94
N ARG A 80 13.38 -6.94 -12.76
CA ARG A 80 14.64 -6.94 -13.52
C ARG A 80 14.36 -7.20 -14.98
N SER A 81 14.67 -6.22 -15.81
CA SER A 81 14.76 -6.38 -17.26
C SER A 81 16.23 -6.58 -17.68
N LYS A 82 16.49 -6.75 -18.98
CA LYS A 82 17.87 -6.91 -19.48
C LYS A 82 18.76 -5.68 -19.24
N PHE A 83 18.17 -4.49 -19.19
CA PHE A 83 18.90 -3.22 -19.14
C PHE A 83 18.50 -2.35 -17.95
N GLU A 84 17.38 -2.65 -17.31
CA GLU A 84 16.85 -1.84 -16.22
C GLU A 84 16.49 -2.69 -15.01
N PHE A 85 16.50 -2.05 -13.86
CA PHE A 85 16.25 -2.66 -12.59
C PHE A 85 15.46 -1.69 -11.71
N LEU A 86 14.41 -2.21 -11.08
CA LEU A 86 13.55 -1.52 -10.14
C LEU A 86 13.52 -2.34 -8.84
N VAL A 87 13.83 -1.68 -7.73
CA VAL A 87 13.73 -2.18 -6.37
C VAL A 87 12.68 -1.37 -5.65
N THR A 88 11.86 -2.06 -4.89
CA THR A 88 10.88 -1.45 -4.00
C THR A 88 11.03 -2.07 -2.62
N GLN A 89 11.06 -1.23 -1.59
CA GLN A 89 11.08 -1.63 -0.20
C GLN A 89 9.84 -1.08 0.48
N ILE A 90 9.04 -1.96 1.07
CA ILE A 90 7.74 -1.64 1.64
C ILE A 90 7.84 -1.65 3.16
N TYR A 91 7.55 -0.53 3.81
CA TYR A 91 7.51 -0.41 5.26
C TYR A 91 6.23 0.27 5.71
N VAL A 92 5.20 -0.53 6.03
CA VAL A 92 3.88 -0.06 6.49
C VAL A 92 3.25 0.97 5.53
N ASP A 93 3.48 2.26 5.80
CA ASP A 93 2.93 3.40 5.06
C ASP A 93 3.94 4.01 4.07
N ASP A 94 5.20 3.59 4.12
CA ASP A 94 6.29 4.07 3.26
C ASP A 94 6.65 3.04 2.18
N ILE A 95 6.91 3.53 0.97
CA ILE A 95 7.53 2.76 -0.10
C ILE A 95 8.80 3.47 -0.57
N GLY A 96 9.94 2.84 -0.32
CA GLY A 96 11.22 3.22 -0.91
C GLY A 96 11.34 2.62 -2.31
N ILE A 97 11.72 3.43 -3.30
CA ILE A 97 11.89 3.02 -4.69
C ILE A 97 13.32 3.31 -5.10
N GLY A 98 14.01 2.32 -5.67
CA GLY A 98 15.32 2.48 -6.29
C GLY A 98 15.28 1.97 -7.73
N ALA A 99 15.68 2.79 -8.70
CA ALA A 99 15.74 2.37 -10.10
C ALA A 99 17.03 2.79 -10.79
N THR A 100 17.39 2.06 -11.85
CA THR A 100 18.53 2.43 -12.72
C THR A 100 18.25 3.66 -13.59
N SER A 101 16.98 3.95 -13.87
CA SER A 101 16.51 5.08 -14.68
C SER A 101 15.54 5.96 -13.90
N SER A 102 15.64 7.29 -14.04
CA SER A 102 14.65 8.26 -13.52
C SER A 102 13.26 7.94 -14.04
N ASP A 103 13.17 7.68 -15.35
CA ASP A 103 11.91 7.55 -16.06
C ASP A 103 11.18 6.27 -15.62
N LEU A 104 11.94 5.21 -15.36
CA LEU A 104 11.40 3.97 -14.80
C LEU A 104 10.83 4.21 -13.40
N ALA A 105 11.57 4.90 -12.51
CA ALA A 105 11.05 5.20 -11.18
C ALA A 105 9.81 6.10 -11.22
N LEU A 106 9.84 7.17 -12.02
CA LEU A 106 8.71 8.11 -12.13
C LEU A 106 7.48 7.45 -12.75
N SER A 107 7.65 6.62 -13.79
CA SER A 107 6.54 5.87 -14.38
C SER A 107 5.90 4.91 -13.37
N PHE A 108 6.72 4.23 -12.56
CA PHE A 108 6.23 3.39 -11.48
C PHE A 108 5.51 4.19 -10.39
N VAL A 109 6.01 5.37 -10.02
CA VAL A 109 5.35 6.24 -9.05
C VAL A 109 3.96 6.69 -9.54
N GLU A 110 3.85 7.13 -10.79
CA GLU A 110 2.57 7.55 -11.37
C GLU A 110 1.60 6.37 -11.48
N GLU A 111 2.09 5.18 -11.82
CA GLU A 111 1.30 3.95 -11.80
C GLU A 111 0.75 3.65 -10.40
N MET A 112 1.62 3.68 -9.37
CA MET A 112 1.22 3.42 -7.99
C MET A 112 0.17 4.43 -7.48
N LYS A 113 0.33 5.71 -7.82
CA LYS A 113 -0.67 6.76 -7.49
C LYS A 113 -2.02 6.57 -8.20
N SER A 114 -2.03 5.94 -9.37
CA SER A 114 -3.27 5.68 -10.11
C SER A 114 -4.14 4.60 -9.47
N VAL A 115 -3.52 3.69 -8.70
CA VAL A 115 -4.18 2.53 -8.08
C VAL A 115 -4.42 2.74 -6.59
N PHE A 116 -3.48 3.40 -5.92
CA PHE A 116 -3.49 3.62 -4.49
C PHE A 116 -3.49 5.10 -4.16
N GLU A 117 -4.19 5.48 -3.09
CA GLU A 117 -4.17 6.86 -2.61
C GLU A 117 -2.80 7.17 -1.97
N MET A 118 -1.87 7.68 -2.78
CA MET A 118 -0.46 7.89 -2.41
C MET A 118 0.03 9.28 -2.82
N SER A 119 1.05 9.77 -2.12
CA SER A 119 1.78 10.99 -2.49
C SER A 119 3.28 10.73 -2.54
N MET A 120 3.97 11.39 -3.48
CA MET A 120 5.44 11.38 -3.52
C MET A 120 5.97 12.32 -2.44
N VAL A 121 6.87 11.85 -1.58
CA VAL A 121 7.50 12.65 -0.52
C VAL A 121 8.73 13.37 -1.06
N GLY A 122 9.46 12.76 -1.99
CA GLY A 122 10.57 13.39 -2.71
C GLY A 122 11.57 12.40 -3.30
N GLU A 123 12.64 12.93 -3.90
CA GLU A 123 13.82 12.17 -4.32
C GLU A 123 14.71 11.90 -3.09
N LEU A 124 15.00 10.62 -2.84
CA LEU A 124 15.78 10.15 -1.69
C LEU A 124 17.27 10.41 -1.93
N ASN A 125 17.83 11.40 -1.24
CA ASN A 125 19.28 11.58 -1.16
C ASN A 125 19.92 10.76 -0.02
N PHE A 126 19.15 10.40 1.01
CA PHE A 126 19.59 9.58 2.15
C PHE A 126 18.39 8.78 2.71
N PHE A 127 18.58 7.48 2.98
CA PHE A 127 17.65 6.66 3.76
C PHE A 127 17.83 7.00 5.25
N GLN A 128 16.82 7.58 5.92
CA GLN A 128 16.79 7.63 7.38
C GLN A 128 16.11 6.36 7.89
N GLY A 129 16.87 5.28 7.98
CA GLY A 129 16.50 4.14 8.81
C GLY A 129 17.02 4.35 10.22
N PHE A 130 16.13 4.17 11.20
CA PHE A 130 16.47 3.66 12.53
C PHE A 130 15.52 2.53 12.87
#